data_AF-A0A1A8RUX2-F1
#
_entry.id   AF-A0A1A8RUX2-F1
#
_cell.length_a   1.000
_cell.length_b   1.000
_cell.length_c   1.000
_cell.angle_alpha   90.00
_cell.angle_beta   90.00
_cell.angle_gamma   90.00
#
_symmetry.space_group_name_H-M   'P 1'
#
loop_
_entity.id
_entity.type
_entity.pdbx_description
1 polymer ?
#
loop_
_entity_poly.entity_id
_entity_poly.type
_entity_poly.pdbx_seq_one_letter_code
_entity_poly.pdbx_strand_id
1 'polypeptide(L)'
;VENGCRDIAYQLVHNTEIDVILGGGRRYMLPRTASDPEYPAEKGDRKDGKEFVVYIKVAKYVWNKTDFDAVDPRHTDFLLGLFEPKDCRYELERDPVMDPSLTEMTEKAIKILSKNPKGFFLFVEGGRIDHGHHDGKAKKALHEAVEFDRAIGRAAELTSELDTLTVATADHSHVFAFGGHSARGNSVFGV
;
A
#
# COMPACT_ATOMS: atom_id res chain seq x y z
N VAL A 1 -27.24 0.34 7.53
CA VAL A 1 -26.90 -0.80 6.65
C VAL A 1 -28.21 -1.29 6.06
N GLU A 2 -28.44 -0.99 4.78
CA GLU A 2 -29.60 -1.49 4.05
C GLU A 2 -29.24 -2.88 3.49
N ASN A 3 -30.16 -3.84 3.53
CA ASN A 3 -29.98 -5.20 3.00
C ASN A 3 -28.81 -6.04 3.57
N GLY A 4 -28.27 -5.67 4.73
CA GLY A 4 -27.18 -6.42 5.37
C GLY A 4 -25.79 -6.24 4.72
N CYS A 5 -25.67 -5.48 3.63
CA CYS A 5 -24.40 -5.21 2.96
C CYS A 5 -23.43 -4.42 3.86
N ARG A 6 -22.24 -4.96 4.09
CA ARG A 6 -21.18 -4.30 4.86
C ARG A 6 -20.15 -3.68 3.93
N ASP A 7 -19.74 -2.45 4.22
CA ASP A 7 -18.70 -1.75 3.45
C ASP A 7 -17.34 -2.46 3.56
N ILE A 8 -16.46 -2.23 2.58
CA ILE A 8 -15.16 -2.93 2.50
C ILE A 8 -14.30 -2.65 3.74
N ALA A 9 -14.29 -1.42 4.25
CA ALA A 9 -13.58 -1.08 5.47
C ALA A 9 -14.12 -1.86 6.69
N TYR A 10 -15.43 -2.09 6.78
CA TYR A 10 -16.00 -2.98 7.80
C TYR A 10 -15.48 -4.41 7.64
N GLN A 11 -15.53 -4.94 6.42
CA GLN A 11 -15.11 -6.31 6.14
C GLN A 11 -13.62 -6.54 6.42
N LEU A 12 -12.76 -5.56 6.11
CA LEU A 12 -11.33 -5.57 6.42
C LEU A 12 -11.07 -5.80 7.92
N VAL A 13 -11.88 -5.19 8.78
CA VAL A 13 -11.72 -5.30 10.24
C VAL A 13 -12.38 -6.54 10.83
N HIS A 14 -13.46 -7.05 10.23
CA HIS A 14 -14.33 -8.03 10.88
C HIS A 14 -14.36 -9.42 10.24
N ASN A 15 -14.01 -9.57 8.94
CA ASN A 15 -14.19 -10.86 8.26
C ASN A 15 -13.05 -11.84 8.56
N THR A 16 -11.82 -11.34 8.71
CA THR A 16 -10.64 -12.17 8.95
C THR A 16 -9.62 -11.40 9.77
N GLU A 17 -8.74 -12.15 10.44
CA GLU A 17 -7.58 -11.59 11.10
C GLU A 17 -6.47 -11.40 10.06
N ILE A 18 -5.91 -10.18 9.98
CA ILE A 18 -4.80 -9.82 9.09
C ILE A 18 -3.71 -9.21 9.95
N ASP A 19 -2.53 -9.83 9.95
CA ASP A 19 -1.41 -9.42 10.81
C ASP A 19 -0.81 -8.07 10.37
N VAL A 20 -0.72 -7.81 9.06
CA VAL A 20 -0.12 -6.59 8.52
C VAL A 20 -1.00 -5.98 7.42
N ILE A 21 -1.41 -4.73 7.60
CA ILE A 21 -2.13 -3.92 6.61
C ILE A 21 -1.37 -2.62 6.44
N LEU A 22 -0.84 -2.36 5.24
CA LEU A 22 -0.06 -1.16 4.91
C LEU A 22 -0.56 -0.57 3.59
N GLY A 23 -0.84 0.74 3.56
CA GLY A 23 -1.30 1.43 2.36
C GLY A 23 -1.93 2.77 2.68
N GLY A 24 -2.90 3.19 1.86
CA GLY A 24 -3.71 4.38 2.10
C GLY A 24 -5.11 4.04 2.64
N GLY A 25 -6.02 5.02 2.63
CA GLY A 25 -7.45 4.80 2.87
C GLY A 25 -7.95 5.21 4.26
N ARG A 26 -7.24 6.09 4.98
CA ARG A 26 -7.67 6.56 6.32
C ARG A 26 -9.11 7.07 6.33
N ARG A 27 -9.54 7.78 5.29
CA ARG A 27 -10.87 8.41 5.24
C ARG A 27 -12.00 7.41 5.43
N TYR A 28 -11.83 6.16 4.99
CA TYR A 28 -12.87 5.13 5.05
C TYR A 28 -12.98 4.48 6.43
N MET A 29 -11.97 4.70 7.28
CA MET A 29 -11.90 4.20 8.64
C MET A 29 -12.42 5.22 9.67
N LEU A 30 -12.49 6.50 9.30
CA LEU A 30 -12.82 7.60 10.21
C LEU A 30 -14.28 8.10 10.06
N PRO A 31 -14.94 8.54 11.14
CA PRO A 31 -16.23 9.20 11.06
C PRO A 31 -16.13 10.58 10.41
N ARG A 32 -17.24 11.07 9.83
CA ARG A 32 -17.33 12.42 9.23
C ARG A 32 -16.99 13.57 10.19
N THR A 33 -17.02 13.32 11.49
CA THR A 33 -16.66 14.28 12.53
C THR A 33 -15.16 14.34 12.80
N ALA A 34 -14.41 13.28 12.47
CA ALA A 34 -12.97 13.21 12.70
C ALA A 34 -12.21 13.88 11.55
N SER A 35 -11.19 14.69 11.91
CA SER A 35 -10.21 15.22 10.96
C SER A 35 -9.16 14.16 10.61
N ASP A 36 -8.67 14.19 9.38
CA ASP A 36 -7.46 13.45 9.04
C ASP A 36 -6.24 14.02 9.80
N PRO A 37 -5.33 13.16 10.33
CA PRO A 37 -4.20 13.61 11.14
C PRO A 37 -3.17 14.43 10.36
N GLU A 38 -3.06 14.23 9.05
CA GLU A 38 -2.09 14.90 8.20
C GLU A 38 -2.70 16.10 7.47
N TYR A 39 -3.99 15.97 7.11
CA TYR A 39 -4.75 17.02 6.42
C TYR A 39 -5.98 17.42 7.24
N PRO A 40 -5.86 18.32 8.23
CA PRO A 40 -6.97 18.63 9.15
C PRO A 40 -8.26 19.14 8.49
N ALA A 41 -8.18 19.63 7.25
CA ALA A 41 -9.31 20.04 6.43
C ALA A 41 -10.10 18.86 5.83
N GLU A 42 -9.45 17.71 5.63
CA GLU A 42 -10.09 16.48 5.19
C GLU A 42 -10.79 15.78 6.37
N LYS A 43 -11.91 15.11 6.07
CA LYS A 43 -12.74 14.41 7.04
C LYS A 43 -12.91 12.95 6.64
N GLY A 44 -13.24 12.12 7.63
CA GLY A 44 -13.67 10.75 7.38
C GLY A 44 -14.97 10.68 6.57
N ASP A 45 -15.21 9.55 5.91
CA ASP A 45 -16.42 9.33 5.12
C ASP A 45 -17.53 8.62 5.88
N ARG A 46 -17.21 7.99 7.02
CA ARG A 46 -18.14 7.10 7.71
C ARG A 46 -19.32 7.87 8.29
N LYS A 47 -20.53 7.43 7.91
CA LYS A 47 -21.82 8.00 8.36
C LYS A 47 -22.37 7.33 9.61
N ASP A 48 -21.77 6.22 10.04
CA ASP A 48 -22.22 5.43 11.20
C ASP A 48 -21.53 5.86 12.52
N GLY A 49 -20.72 6.92 12.48
CA GLY A 49 -20.03 7.46 13.65
C GLY A 49 -18.91 6.56 14.20
N LYS A 50 -18.58 5.47 13.50
CA LYS A 50 -17.56 4.53 13.96
C LYS A 50 -16.18 4.94 13.49
N GLU A 51 -15.19 4.63 14.31
CA GLU A 51 -13.77 4.79 13.99
C GLU A 51 -13.11 3.41 13.95
N PHE A 52 -12.85 2.86 12.76
CA PHE A 52 -12.41 1.47 12.62
C PHE A 52 -10.97 1.19 13.01
N VAL A 53 -10.13 2.23 13.08
CA VAL A 53 -8.75 2.08 13.55
C VAL A 53 -8.68 1.57 15.00
N VAL A 54 -9.71 1.79 15.83
CA VAL A 54 -9.76 1.30 17.22
C VAL A 54 -10.31 -0.12 17.37
N TYR A 55 -10.94 -0.68 16.33
CA TYR A 55 -11.59 -2.00 16.38
C TYR A 55 -10.73 -3.14 15.83
N ILE A 56 -9.69 -2.81 15.07
CA ILE A 56 -8.70 -3.82 14.67
C ILE A 56 -7.96 -4.23 15.95
N LYS A 57 -7.65 -5.53 16.11
CA LYS A 57 -6.68 -6.00 17.11
C LYS A 57 -5.29 -5.49 16.72
N VAL A 58 -5.07 -4.18 16.70
CA VAL A 58 -3.76 -3.62 16.34
C VAL A 58 -2.92 -3.60 17.60
N ALA A 59 -1.73 -4.19 17.54
CA ALA A 59 -0.70 -3.88 18.51
C ALA A 59 -0.20 -2.44 18.30
N LYS A 60 -0.21 -1.94 17.05
CA LYS A 60 0.24 -0.58 16.71
C LYS A 60 -0.39 -0.01 15.42
N TYR A 61 -1.05 1.14 15.51
CA TYR A 61 -1.50 1.93 14.36
C TYR A 61 -0.49 3.04 14.05
N VAL A 62 -0.12 3.22 12.79
CA VAL A 62 0.78 4.27 12.30
C VAL A 62 0.20 4.94 11.06
N TRP A 63 0.53 6.21 10.84
CA TRP A 63 0.02 6.96 9.68
C TRP A 63 1.06 7.83 8.99
N ASN A 64 2.30 7.87 9.48
CA ASN A 64 3.42 8.60 8.90
C ASN A 64 4.69 7.74 8.93
N LYS A 65 5.71 8.19 8.18
CA LYS A 65 6.99 7.52 8.05
C LYS A 65 7.76 7.38 9.36
N THR A 66 7.73 8.41 10.21
CA THR A 66 8.46 8.41 11.48
C THR A 66 7.94 7.31 12.40
N ASP A 67 6.63 7.22 12.56
CA ASP A 67 5.98 6.19 13.38
C ASP A 67 6.15 4.79 12.78
N PHE A 68 6.08 4.69 11.44
CA PHE A 68 6.35 3.46 10.69
C PHE A 68 7.79 2.95 10.91
N ASP A 69 8.78 3.83 10.85
CA ASP A 69 10.18 3.49 11.07
C ASP A 69 10.41 3.04 12.52
N ALA A 70 9.73 3.67 13.48
CA ALA A 70 9.76 3.31 14.89
C ALA A 70 9.03 1.99 15.24
N VAL A 71 8.39 1.31 14.29
CA VAL A 71 7.86 -0.04 14.50
C VAL A 71 9.01 -1.05 14.55
N ASP A 72 9.24 -1.67 15.71
CA ASP A 72 10.12 -2.83 15.82
C ASP A 72 9.39 -4.09 15.33
N PRO A 73 9.78 -4.66 14.18
CA PRO A 73 9.09 -5.82 13.62
C PRO A 73 9.22 -7.07 14.51
N ARG A 74 10.24 -7.14 15.37
CA ARG A 74 10.46 -8.30 16.27
C ARG A 74 9.37 -8.40 17.35
N HIS A 75 8.82 -7.27 17.75
CA HIS A 75 7.89 -7.15 18.87
C HIS A 75 6.48 -6.68 18.47
N THR A 76 6.22 -6.57 17.17
CA THR A 76 4.91 -6.16 16.65
C THR A 76 4.27 -7.34 15.94
N ASP A 77 3.14 -7.84 16.45
CA ASP A 77 2.40 -8.95 15.82
C ASP A 77 1.34 -8.44 14.84
N PHE A 78 0.67 -7.34 15.20
CA PHE A 78 -0.36 -6.71 14.38
C PHE A 78 0.00 -5.25 14.06
N LEU A 79 0.15 -4.92 12.77
CA LEU A 79 0.47 -3.57 12.29
C LEU A 79 -0.59 -3.08 11.30
N LEU A 80 -1.16 -1.91 11.60
CA LEU A 80 -1.97 -1.14 10.66
C LEU A 80 -1.23 0.16 10.32
N GLY A 81 -0.85 0.34 9.07
CA GLY A 81 -0.24 1.57 8.55
C GLY A 81 -1.11 2.17 7.44
N LEU A 82 -1.68 3.36 7.68
CA LEU A 82 -2.51 4.06 6.70
C LEU A 82 -1.93 5.45 6.44
N PHE A 83 -1.25 5.63 5.31
CA PHE A 83 -0.36 6.77 5.05
C PHE A 83 -0.99 7.94 4.29
N GLU A 84 -2.15 7.74 3.67
CA GLU A 84 -2.90 8.82 3.01
C GLU A 84 -4.43 8.67 3.25
N PRO A 85 -5.24 9.74 3.12
CA PRO A 85 -6.70 9.67 3.25
C PRO A 85 -7.33 8.70 2.24
N LYS A 86 -6.79 8.67 1.02
CA LYS A 86 -7.20 7.82 -0.10
C LYS A 86 -6.00 6.97 -0.54
N ASP A 87 -5.67 6.97 -1.82
CA ASP A 87 -4.51 6.29 -2.37
C ASP A 87 -3.23 6.97 -1.85
N CYS A 88 -2.18 6.19 -1.62
CA CYS A 88 -0.84 6.73 -1.40
C CYS A 88 -0.46 7.67 -2.56
N ARG A 89 0.44 8.63 -2.33
CA ARG A 89 0.96 9.47 -3.43
C ARG A 89 1.68 8.60 -4.48
N TYR A 90 1.74 9.09 -5.72
CA TYR A 90 2.65 8.50 -6.70
C TYR A 90 4.08 8.61 -6.18
N GLU A 91 4.95 7.64 -6.47
CA GLU A 91 6.35 7.61 -6.06
C GLU A 91 7.11 8.87 -6.50
N LEU A 92 6.81 9.40 -7.70
CA LEU A 92 7.40 10.66 -8.18
C LEU A 92 7.03 11.90 -7.34
N GLU A 93 5.94 11.82 -6.59
CA GLU A 93 5.35 12.91 -5.81
C GLU A 93 5.32 12.59 -4.31
N ARG A 94 5.86 11.43 -3.92
CA ARG A 94 5.92 10.97 -2.54
C ARG A 94 6.78 11.90 -1.72
N ASP A 95 6.34 12.26 -0.52
CA ASP A 95 7.19 12.93 0.45
C ASP A 95 7.90 11.85 1.28
N PRO A 96 9.21 11.61 1.09
CA PRO A 96 9.89 10.52 1.78
C PRO A 96 10.03 10.75 3.29
N VAL A 97 9.73 11.96 3.79
CA VAL A 97 9.69 12.25 5.23
C VAL A 97 8.33 11.88 5.83
N MET A 98 7.27 11.86 5.04
CA MET A 98 5.90 11.58 5.49
C MET A 98 5.43 10.17 5.13
N ASP A 99 5.85 9.64 3.98
CA ASP A 99 5.32 8.43 3.38
C ASP A 99 6.39 7.34 3.18
N PRO A 100 6.14 6.09 3.61
CA PRO A 100 6.98 4.97 3.20
C PRO A 100 6.77 4.62 1.73
N SER A 101 7.83 4.17 1.05
CA SER A 101 7.71 3.59 -0.29
C SER A 101 7.09 2.19 -0.25
N LEU A 102 6.66 1.67 -1.41
CA LEU A 102 6.16 0.29 -1.51
C LEU A 102 7.23 -0.73 -1.10
N THR A 103 8.49 -0.47 -1.48
CA THR A 103 9.65 -1.26 -1.06
C THR A 103 9.78 -1.30 0.47
N GLU A 104 9.66 -0.15 1.14
CA GLU A 104 9.77 -0.06 2.60
C GLU A 104 8.60 -0.77 3.30
N MET A 105 7.37 -0.60 2.80
CA MET A 105 6.19 -1.29 3.32
C MET A 105 6.33 -2.81 3.18
N THR A 106 6.79 -3.29 2.02
CA THR A 106 7.03 -4.71 1.76
C THR A 106 8.07 -5.29 2.72
N GLU A 107 9.19 -4.60 2.90
CA GLU A 107 10.23 -5.02 3.85
C GLU A 107 9.70 -5.13 5.27
N LYS A 108 8.95 -4.13 5.76
CA LYS A 108 8.39 -4.17 7.11
C LYS A 108 7.40 -5.32 7.26
N ALA A 109 6.54 -5.54 6.27
CA ALA A 109 5.58 -6.63 6.27
C ALA A 109 6.28 -8.00 6.36
N ILE A 110 7.27 -8.27 5.50
CA ILE A 110 8.03 -9.53 5.52
C ILE A 110 8.72 -9.73 6.87
N LYS A 111 9.34 -8.68 7.43
CA LYS A 111 10.01 -8.77 8.74
C LYS A 111 9.06 -9.09 9.90
N ILE A 112 7.81 -8.63 9.85
CA ILE A 112 6.79 -8.97 10.86
C ILE A 112 6.28 -10.40 10.63
N LEU A 113 5.88 -10.71 9.40
CA LEU A 113 5.23 -11.97 9.04
C LEU A 113 6.17 -13.19 9.13
N SER A 114 7.46 -13.01 8.83
CA SER A 114 8.49 -14.07 8.91
C SER A 114 8.72 -14.61 10.32
N LYS A 115 8.21 -13.94 11.36
CA LYS A 115 8.23 -14.48 12.73
C LYS A 115 7.37 -15.73 12.90
N ASN A 116 6.38 -15.94 12.04
CA ASN A 116 5.49 -17.09 12.13
C ASN A 116 6.18 -18.35 11.55
N PRO A 117 6.50 -19.37 12.38
CA PRO A 117 7.17 -20.57 11.89
C PRO A 117 6.30 -21.44 10.98
N LYS A 118 5.01 -21.14 10.84
CA LYS A 118 4.10 -21.81 9.90
C LYS A 118 4.11 -21.16 8.50
N GLY A 119 4.94 -20.13 8.30
CA GLY A 119 4.96 -19.34 7.07
C GLY A 119 3.91 -18.23 7.07
N PHE A 120 3.82 -17.52 5.95
CA PHE A 120 2.89 -16.42 5.75
C PHE A 120 2.42 -16.34 4.30
N PHE A 121 1.32 -15.62 4.10
CA PHE A 121 0.90 -15.13 2.80
C PHE A 121 1.04 -13.60 2.79
N LEU A 122 1.60 -13.06 1.72
CA LEU A 122 1.74 -11.62 1.54
C LEU A 122 1.27 -11.23 0.13
N PHE A 123 0.39 -10.24 0.07
CA PHE A 123 -0.04 -9.58 -1.16
C PHE A 123 0.56 -8.17 -1.20
N VAL A 124 1.27 -7.85 -2.28
CA VAL A 124 1.88 -6.54 -2.53
C VAL A 124 1.40 -6.06 -3.89
N GLU A 125 0.90 -4.83 -3.95
CA GLU A 125 0.28 -4.27 -5.15
C GLU A 125 0.92 -2.95 -5.57
N GLY A 126 1.40 -2.88 -6.81
CA GLY A 126 1.79 -1.64 -7.48
C GLY A 126 0.56 -0.88 -8.03
N GLY A 127 -0.45 -0.64 -7.20
CA GLY A 127 -1.81 -0.28 -7.66
C GLY A 127 -1.89 1.03 -8.44
N ARG A 128 -0.94 1.96 -8.23
CA ARG A 128 -0.94 3.25 -8.93
C ARG A 128 -0.37 3.20 -10.35
N ILE A 129 0.17 2.07 -10.79
CA ILE A 129 0.53 1.85 -12.21
C ILE A 129 -0.71 2.05 -13.09
N ASP A 130 -1.82 1.43 -12.70
CA ASP A 130 -3.14 1.55 -13.33
C ASP A 130 -3.62 3.01 -13.36
N HIS A 131 -3.61 3.68 -12.20
CA HIS A 131 -4.00 5.09 -12.10
C HIS A 131 -3.17 6.00 -13.03
N GLY A 132 -1.86 5.75 -13.13
CA GLY A 132 -0.98 6.51 -14.03
C GLY A 132 -1.34 6.30 -15.50
N HIS A 133 -1.73 5.09 -15.89
CA HIS A 133 -2.20 4.80 -17.25
C HIS A 133 -3.59 5.37 -17.53
N HIS A 134 -4.53 5.27 -16.61
CA HIS A 134 -5.84 5.91 -16.73
C HIS A 134 -5.76 7.42 -16.92
N ASP A 135 -4.81 8.07 -16.26
CA ASP A 135 -4.52 9.50 -16.41
C ASP A 135 -3.80 9.87 -17.73
N GLY A 136 -3.39 8.89 -18.53
CA GLY A 136 -2.52 9.12 -19.70
C GLY A 136 -1.11 9.61 -19.33
N LYS A 137 -0.69 9.44 -18.07
CA LYS A 137 0.59 9.92 -17.53
C LYS A 137 1.60 8.77 -17.47
N ALA A 138 2.11 8.38 -18.64
CA ALA A 138 3.09 7.28 -18.76
C ALA A 138 4.30 7.44 -17.82
N LYS A 139 4.76 8.68 -17.56
CA LYS A 139 5.85 8.93 -16.61
C LYS A 139 5.50 8.50 -15.18
N LYS A 140 4.26 8.72 -14.73
CA LYS A 140 3.82 8.23 -13.42
C LYS A 140 3.71 6.71 -13.43
N ALA A 141 2.99 6.14 -14.40
CA ALA A 141 2.79 4.69 -14.50
C ALA A 141 4.11 3.90 -14.51
N LEU A 142 5.09 4.34 -15.32
CA LEU A 142 6.38 3.66 -15.42
C LEU A 142 7.26 3.85 -14.16
N HIS A 143 7.16 4.98 -13.47
CA HIS A 143 7.86 5.15 -12.19
C HIS A 143 7.23 4.30 -11.07
N GLU A 144 5.90 4.15 -11.04
CA GLU A 144 5.23 3.19 -10.14
C GLU A 144 5.68 1.76 -10.44
N ALA A 145 5.80 1.39 -11.72
CA ALA A 145 6.26 0.07 -12.12
C ALA A 145 7.70 -0.21 -11.68
N VAL A 146 8.58 0.79 -11.74
CA VAL A 146 9.94 0.71 -11.20
C VAL A 146 9.93 0.52 -9.68
N GLU A 147 9.05 1.21 -8.95
CA GLU A 147 8.95 1.03 -7.50
C GLU A 147 8.38 -0.34 -7.11
N PHE A 148 7.43 -0.87 -7.89
CA PHE A 148 6.96 -2.24 -7.73
C PHE A 148 8.05 -3.29 -8.00
N ASP A 149 8.86 -3.11 -9.04
CA ASP A 149 10.01 -3.98 -9.34
C ASP A 149 11.05 -3.96 -8.20
N ARG A 150 11.32 -2.79 -7.61
CA ARG A 150 12.17 -2.68 -6.42
C ARG A 150 11.60 -3.43 -5.21
N ALA A 151 10.29 -3.37 -4.99
CA ALA A 151 9.65 -4.12 -3.92
C ALA A 151 9.77 -5.64 -4.13
N ILE A 152 9.65 -6.12 -5.38
CA ILE A 152 9.89 -7.53 -5.74
C ILE A 152 11.35 -7.91 -5.45
N GLY A 153 12.31 -7.11 -5.91
CA GLY A 153 13.74 -7.33 -5.64
C GLY A 153 14.03 -7.38 -4.15
N ARG A 154 13.43 -6.47 -3.38
CA ARG A 154 13.59 -6.44 -1.92
C ARG A 154 12.98 -7.67 -1.24
N ALA A 155 11.84 -8.17 -1.71
CA ALA A 155 11.25 -9.40 -1.21
C ALA A 155 12.14 -10.61 -1.46
N ALA A 156 12.75 -10.70 -2.64
CA ALA A 156 13.71 -11.75 -2.99
C ALA A 156 14.98 -11.71 -2.11
N GLU A 157 15.43 -10.53 -1.68
CA GLU A 157 16.55 -10.40 -0.74
C GLU A 157 16.21 -10.87 0.70
N LEU A 158 14.93 -10.82 1.07
CA LEU A 158 14.45 -11.09 2.43
C LEU A 158 13.84 -12.48 2.60
N THR A 159 13.71 -13.26 1.52
CA THR A 159 13.10 -14.59 1.52
C THR A 159 13.98 -15.61 0.79
N SER A 160 13.71 -16.90 0.97
CA SER A 160 14.45 -17.96 0.29
C SER A 160 13.58 -18.64 -0.76
N GLU A 161 14.07 -18.78 -1.98
CA GLU A 161 13.37 -19.54 -3.03
C GLU A 161 13.20 -21.05 -2.70
N LEU A 162 13.90 -21.54 -1.66
CA LEU A 162 13.76 -22.93 -1.19
C LEU A 162 12.45 -23.18 -0.45
N ASP A 163 11.85 -22.15 0.14
CA ASP A 163 10.63 -22.26 0.96
C ASP A 163 9.57 -21.19 0.64
N THR A 164 9.88 -20.23 -0.24
CA THR A 164 9.01 -19.13 -0.63
C THR A 164 8.68 -19.19 -2.12
N LEU A 165 7.39 -19.28 -2.45
CA LEU A 165 6.90 -19.11 -3.82
C LEU A 165 6.51 -17.65 -4.05
N THR A 166 7.21 -16.98 -4.97
CA THR A 166 6.90 -15.60 -5.38
C THR A 166 6.25 -15.60 -6.75
N VAL A 167 5.09 -14.94 -6.88
CA VAL A 167 4.37 -14.78 -8.14
C VAL A 167 4.17 -13.29 -8.43
N ALA A 168 4.67 -12.83 -9.58
CA ALA A 168 4.40 -11.50 -10.11
C ALA A 168 3.47 -11.62 -11.33
N THR A 169 2.38 -10.86 -11.34
CA THR A 169 1.40 -10.84 -12.42
C THR A 169 0.75 -9.46 -12.52
N ALA A 170 0.00 -9.23 -13.60
CA ALA A 170 -0.98 -8.16 -13.69
C ALA A 170 -2.40 -8.75 -13.65
N ASP A 171 -3.35 -7.95 -13.18
CA ASP A 171 -4.78 -8.24 -13.24
C ASP A 171 -5.36 -7.98 -14.64
N HIS A 172 -4.90 -6.92 -15.30
CA HIS A 172 -5.15 -6.61 -16.70
C HIS A 172 -4.05 -5.71 -17.31
N SER A 173 -4.16 -5.45 -18.62
CA SER A 173 -3.29 -4.50 -19.31
C SER A 173 -3.99 -3.15 -19.52
N HIS A 174 -3.36 -2.25 -20.29
CA HIS A 174 -3.89 -0.97 -20.72
C HIS A 174 -3.68 -0.79 -22.22
N VAL A 175 -4.34 0.19 -22.82
CA VAL A 175 -4.12 0.59 -24.22
C VAL A 175 -2.81 1.38 -24.42
N PHE A 176 -1.85 1.25 -23.50
CA PHE A 176 -0.54 1.86 -23.60
C PHE A 176 0.28 1.17 -24.71
N ALA A 177 0.90 1.97 -25.57
CA ALA A 177 1.80 1.49 -26.60
C ALA A 177 3.07 2.34 -26.63
N PHE A 178 4.20 1.68 -26.89
CA PHE A 178 5.49 2.31 -27.12
C PHE A 178 5.99 1.90 -28.51
N GLY A 179 6.38 2.88 -29.33
CA GLY A 179 6.78 2.64 -30.72
C GLY A 179 7.55 3.81 -31.33
N GLY A 180 7.61 3.82 -32.67
CA GLY A 180 8.44 4.77 -33.42
C GLY A 180 9.90 4.30 -33.58
N HIS A 181 10.69 5.07 -34.32
CA HIS A 181 12.08 4.76 -34.66
C HIS A 181 13.08 5.39 -33.67
N SER A 182 12.80 5.33 -32.37
CA SER A 182 13.68 5.91 -31.35
C SER A 182 15.00 5.15 -31.28
N ALA A 183 16.13 5.87 -31.27
CA ALA A 183 17.45 5.26 -31.18
C ALA A 183 17.68 4.60 -29.81
N ARG A 184 18.53 3.57 -29.78
CA ARG A 184 18.92 2.90 -28.54
C ARG A 184 19.54 3.90 -27.56
N GLY A 185 19.08 3.88 -26.31
CA GLY A 185 19.56 4.76 -25.24
C GLY A 185 18.78 6.06 -25.07
N ASN A 186 17.86 6.38 -26.00
CA ASN A 186 16.94 7.50 -25.81
C ASN A 186 15.95 7.23 -24.66
N SER A 187 15.51 8.32 -24.02
CA SER A 187 14.46 8.27 -23.00
C SER A 187 13.17 7.68 -23.57
N VAL A 188 12.51 6.84 -22.77
CA VAL A 188 11.18 6.27 -23.09
C VAL A 188 10.10 7.36 -23.15
N PHE A 189 10.35 8.52 -22.54
CA PHE A 189 9.44 9.67 -22.54
C PHE A 189 9.62 10.60 -23.75
N GLY A 190 10.43 10.21 -24.73
CA GLY A 190 10.76 11.03 -25.89
C GLY A 190 11.98 11.91 -25.65
N VAL A 191 12.21 12.82 -26.61
CA VAL A 191 13.30 13.81 -26.62
C VAL A 191 12.75 15.18 -26.21
#